data_AF-A0A8C0J2T1-F1
#
_entry.id   AF-A0A8C0J2T1-F1
#
_cell.length_a   1.000
_cell.length_b   1.000
_cell.length_c   1.000
_cell.angle_alpha   90.00
_cell.angle_beta   90.00
_cell.angle_gamma   90.00
#
_symmetry.space_group_name_H-M   'P 1'
#
loop_
_entity.id
_entity.type
_entity.pdbx_description
1 polymer ?
#
loop_
_entity_poly.entity_id
_entity_poly.type
_entity_poly.pdbx_seq_one_letter_code
_entity_poly.pdbx_strand_id
1 'polypeptide(L)'
;KGAHFSSWVSANLYIPKFSISATYDLKNHLTKMGITDVFTKQADLSGITGEPELQVSRVVHKAVLNIDERGTEASAATAVEIMPMSVPLNIEFNSPFLVMIFDRTTNSTLFIGKINNPAEP
;
A
#
# COMPACT_ATOMS: atom_id res chain seq x y z
N LYS A 1 -7.70 -21.30 27.80
CA LYS A 1 -6.97 -20.34 28.67
C LYS A 1 -5.54 -20.21 28.15
N GLY A 2 -5.27 -19.20 27.33
CA GLY A 2 -3.92 -18.91 26.83
C GLY A 2 -3.91 -17.44 26.48
N ALA A 3 -3.31 -16.62 27.35
CA ALA A 3 -3.27 -15.18 27.18
C ALA A 3 -2.39 -14.85 25.97
N HIS A 4 -3.02 -14.51 24.85
CA HIS A 4 -2.36 -13.82 23.75
C HIS A 4 -2.13 -12.39 24.23
N PHE A 5 -1.01 -12.14 24.93
CA PHE A 5 -0.59 -10.79 25.26
C PHE A 5 -0.26 -10.09 23.94
N SER A 6 -1.16 -9.24 23.46
CA SER A 6 -0.77 -8.15 22.59
C SER A 6 0.22 -7.29 23.38
N SER A 7 1.50 -7.34 23.01
CA SER A 7 2.56 -6.52 23.62
C SER A 7 2.40 -5.07 23.16
N TRP A 8 1.38 -4.38 23.67
CA TRP A 8 1.25 -2.94 23.52
C TRP A 8 2.38 -2.27 24.30
N VAL A 9 3.08 -1.35 23.66
CA VAL A 9 4.13 -0.53 24.28
C VAL A 9 3.78 0.93 24.04
N SER A 10 3.88 1.76 25.07
CA SER A 10 3.70 3.21 24.93
C SER A 10 4.82 3.81 24.09
N ALA A 11 4.47 4.58 23.06
CA ALA A 11 5.42 5.23 22.17
C ALA A 11 4.99 6.65 21.80
N ASN A 12 5.97 7.55 21.68
CA ASN A 12 5.81 8.82 20.98
C ASN A 12 6.10 8.57 19.50
N LEU A 13 5.07 8.64 18.67
CA LEU A 13 5.14 8.28 17.26
C LEU A 13 5.07 9.52 16.37
N TYR A 14 6.04 9.67 15.48
CA TYR A 14 6.13 10.75 14.51
C TYR A 14 6.17 10.16 13.10
N ILE A 15 5.08 10.34 12.35
CA ILE A 15 4.97 9.95 10.94
C ILE A 15 4.75 11.22 10.12
N PRO A 16 5.54 11.47 9.06
CA PRO A 16 5.34 12.63 8.21
C PRO A 16 4.02 12.50 7.43
N LYS A 17 3.36 13.63 7.17
CA LYS A 17 2.38 13.68 6.09
C LYS A 17 3.11 13.48 4.77
N PHE A 18 2.50 12.75 3.85
CA PHE A 18 3.05 12.61 2.50
C PHE A 18 1.94 12.35 1.50
N SER A 19 2.21 12.74 0.26
CA SER A 19 1.43 12.38 -0.91
C SER A 19 2.39 11.71 -1.88
N ILE A 20 2.03 10.54 -2.39
CA ILE A 20 2.79 9.88 -3.44
C ILE A 20 1.86 9.49 -4.56
N SER A 21 2.38 9.52 -5.79
CA SER A 21 1.70 8.95 -6.94
C SER A 21 2.67 8.17 -7.81
N ALA A 22 2.16 7.12 -8.44
CA ALA A 22 2.92 6.35 -9.41
C ALA A 22 2.03 5.95 -10.59
N THR A 23 2.58 6.04 -11.79
CA THR A 23 1.94 5.55 -13.00
C THR A 23 2.90 4.63 -13.72
N TYR A 24 2.47 3.40 -13.98
CA TYR A 24 3.26 2.38 -14.66
C TYR A 24 2.57 1.94 -15.94
N ASP A 25 3.33 1.91 -17.03
CA ASP A 25 2.98 1.07 -18.17
C ASP A 25 3.42 -0.35 -17.86
N LEU A 26 2.43 -1.20 -17.62
CA LEU A 26 2.66 -2.56 -17.12
C LEU A 26 3.00 -3.54 -18.23
N LYS A 27 2.86 -3.19 -19.52
CA LYS A 27 3.11 -4.14 -20.61
C LYS A 27 4.47 -4.82 -20.48
N ASN A 28 5.53 -4.02 -20.34
CA ASN A 28 6.89 -4.56 -20.21
C ASN A 28 7.11 -5.32 -18.90
N HIS A 29 6.45 -4.90 -17.82
CA HIS A 29 6.55 -5.54 -16.52
C HIS A 29 5.86 -6.93 -16.51
N LEU A 30 4.64 -6.99 -17.05
CA LEU A 30 3.85 -8.21 -17.19
C LEU A 30 4.53 -9.21 -18.14
N THR A 31 5.07 -8.74 -19.27
CA THR A 31 5.90 -9.57 -20.17
C THR A 31 7.09 -10.19 -19.45
N LYS A 32 7.83 -9.41 -18.64
CA LYS A 32 8.95 -9.93 -17.84
C LYS A 32 8.52 -10.93 -16.76
N MET A 33 7.27 -10.88 -16.33
CA MET A 33 6.67 -11.84 -15.39
C MET A 33 6.06 -13.06 -16.09
N GLY A 34 6.19 -13.18 -17.42
CA GLY A 34 5.70 -14.32 -18.20
C GLY A 34 4.30 -14.15 -18.79
N ILE A 35 3.65 -13.00 -18.58
CA ILE A 35 2.36 -12.69 -19.21
C ILE A 35 2.64 -12.05 -20.57
N THR A 36 2.77 -12.87 -21.61
CA THR A 36 3.20 -12.45 -22.96
C THR A 36 2.08 -12.46 -23.99
N ASP A 37 1.33 -13.57 -24.04
CA ASP A 37 0.50 -13.90 -25.20
C ASP A 37 -0.57 -12.87 -25.46
N VAL A 38 -1.18 -12.35 -24.38
CA VAL A 38 -2.20 -11.30 -24.36
C VAL A 38 -1.79 -10.02 -25.10
N PHE A 39 -0.49 -9.78 -25.26
CA PHE A 39 0.08 -8.60 -25.94
C PHE A 39 0.47 -8.84 -27.40
N THR A 40 0.20 -10.03 -27.94
CA THR A 40 0.60 -10.47 -29.28
C THR A 40 -0.60 -11.00 -30.08
N LYS A 41 -0.37 -11.33 -31.35
CA LYS A 41 -1.37 -11.98 -32.21
C LYS A 41 -1.74 -13.40 -31.77
N GLN A 42 -1.03 -13.97 -30.80
CA GLN A 42 -1.35 -15.29 -30.21
C GLN A 42 -2.38 -15.18 -29.07
N ALA A 43 -2.79 -13.97 -28.69
CA ALA A 43 -3.79 -13.75 -27.67
C ALA A 43 -5.12 -14.43 -28.07
N ASP A 44 -5.64 -15.29 -27.20
CA ASP A 44 -7.02 -15.74 -27.30
C ASP A 44 -7.89 -14.90 -26.36
N LEU A 45 -8.53 -13.89 -26.95
CA LEU A 45 -9.50 -13.03 -26.29
C LEU A 45 -10.91 -13.21 -26.87
N SER A 46 -11.17 -14.38 -27.48
CA SER A 46 -12.46 -14.73 -28.09
C SER A 46 -13.63 -14.67 -27.09
N GLY A 47 -13.37 -14.84 -25.79
CA GLY A 47 -14.36 -14.64 -24.73
C GLY A 47 -14.91 -13.21 -24.60
N ILE A 48 -14.29 -12.21 -25.23
CA ILE A 48 -14.74 -10.81 -25.23
C ILE A 48 -15.58 -10.50 -26.47
N THR A 49 -15.08 -10.85 -27.67
CA THR A 49 -15.66 -10.42 -28.96
C THR A 49 -16.22 -11.56 -29.81
N GLY A 50 -15.96 -12.82 -29.46
CA GLY A 50 -16.27 -13.98 -30.31
C GLY A 50 -15.32 -14.19 -31.49
N GLU A 51 -14.39 -13.24 -31.73
CA GLU A 51 -13.45 -13.24 -32.86
C GLU A 51 -12.00 -13.33 -32.38
N PRO A 52 -11.11 -14.01 -33.12
CA PRO A 52 -9.73 -14.28 -32.68
C PRO A 52 -8.78 -13.08 -32.82
N GLU A 53 -9.18 -11.99 -33.48
CA GLU A 53 -8.30 -10.87 -33.82
C GLU A 53 -8.30 -9.74 -32.78
N LEU A 54 -8.18 -10.09 -31.49
CA LEU A 54 -8.10 -9.12 -30.40
C LEU A 54 -6.85 -9.33 -29.55
N GLN A 55 -6.13 -8.25 -29.28
CA GLN A 55 -4.96 -8.25 -28.40
C GLN A 55 -4.95 -6.99 -27.52
N VAL A 56 -4.31 -7.08 -26.36
CA VAL A 56 -4.10 -5.92 -25.48
C VAL A 56 -2.93 -5.09 -26.01
N SER A 57 -3.20 -3.84 -26.36
CA SER A 57 -2.16 -2.92 -26.84
C SER A 57 -1.32 -2.36 -25.69
N ARG A 58 -1.97 -1.98 -24.58
CA ARG A 58 -1.37 -1.28 -23.44
C ARG A 58 -2.12 -1.57 -22.13
N VAL A 59 -1.39 -1.62 -21.02
CA VAL A 59 -1.95 -1.70 -19.67
C VAL A 59 -1.32 -0.61 -18.82
N VAL A 60 -2.13 0.29 -18.27
CA VAL A 60 -1.64 1.38 -17.40
C VAL A 60 -2.21 1.20 -16.01
N HIS A 61 -1.34 1.18 -15.01
CA HIS A 61 -1.71 1.20 -13.60
C HIS A 61 -1.29 2.53 -12.99
N LYS A 62 -2.25 3.26 -12.41
CA LYS A 62 -2.03 4.53 -11.71
C LYS A 62 -2.52 4.39 -10.28
N ALA A 63 -1.69 4.77 -9.33
CA ALA A 63 -1.98 4.76 -7.91
C ALA A 63 -1.61 6.11 -7.27
N VAL A 64 -2.40 6.54 -6.30
CA VAL A 64 -2.18 7.75 -5.50
C VAL A 64 -2.46 7.40 -4.04
N LEU A 65 -1.56 7.79 -3.13
CA LEU A 65 -1.72 7.61 -1.70
C LEU A 65 -1.46 8.95 -1.00
N ASN A 66 -2.42 9.39 -0.19
CA ASN A 66 -2.32 10.58 0.63
C ASN A 66 -2.45 10.18 2.09
N ILE A 67 -1.46 10.54 2.90
CA ILE A 67 -1.45 10.34 4.35
C ILE A 67 -1.43 11.71 5.03
N ASP A 68 -2.48 11.99 5.79
CA ASP A 68 -2.59 13.13 6.69
C ASP A 68 -3.19 12.67 8.04
N GLU A 69 -3.30 13.56 9.03
CA GLU A 69 -3.82 13.23 10.36
C GLU A 69 -5.34 12.99 10.37
N ARG A 70 -6.03 13.32 9.28
CA ARG A 70 -7.49 13.20 9.15
C ARG A 70 -7.90 11.97 8.33
N GLY A 71 -6.96 11.38 7.59
CA GLY A 71 -7.15 10.27 6.65
C GLY A 71 -7.54 8.94 7.30
N THR A 72 -7.67 8.92 8.62
CA THR A 72 -8.43 7.92 9.37
C THR A 72 -9.05 8.68 10.53
N GLU A 73 -10.37 8.89 10.45
CA GLU A 73 -11.19 9.56 11.47
C GLU A 73 -11.12 8.81 12.80
N ALA A 74 -10.01 8.96 13.52
CA ALA A 74 -9.78 8.37 14.82
C ALA A 74 -10.15 9.39 15.88
N SER A 75 -11.44 9.40 16.18
CA SER A 75 -11.95 9.68 17.52
C SER A 75 -11.20 8.81 18.53
N ALA A 76 -10.12 9.33 19.11
CA ALA A 76 -9.44 8.78 20.28
C ALA A 76 -9.66 9.70 21.47
N ALA A 77 -10.92 10.02 21.76
CA ALA A 77 -11.33 10.64 23.02
C ALA A 77 -11.61 9.52 24.04
N THR A 78 -10.56 8.95 24.63
CA THR A 78 -10.69 8.27 25.93
C THR A 78 -9.38 8.45 26.69
N ALA A 79 -9.30 9.55 27.42
CA ALA A 79 -8.24 9.80 28.39
C ALA A 79 -8.47 8.88 29.60
N VAL A 80 -7.81 7.72 29.60
CA VAL A 80 -7.45 7.06 30.85
C VAL A 80 -6.01 7.48 31.10
N GLU A 81 -5.77 8.24 32.18
CA GLU A 81 -4.43 8.59 32.63
C GLU A 81 -3.75 7.33 33.20
N ILE A 82 -3.28 6.47 32.30
CA ILE A 82 -2.31 5.44 32.66
C ILE A 82 -0.97 6.16 32.73
N MET A 83 -0.53 6.49 33.95
CA MET A 83 0.84 6.95 34.16
C MET A 83 1.81 5.86 33.70
N PRO A 84 2.62 6.08 32.65
CA PRO A 84 3.61 5.11 32.23
C PRO A 84 4.65 4.96 33.36
N MET A 85 4.84 3.74 33.85
CA MET A 85 5.91 3.42 34.82
C MET A 85 7.30 3.37 34.14
N SER A 86 7.37 3.59 32.83
CA SER A 86 8.57 3.56 32.00
C SER A 86 8.55 4.68 30.96
N VAL A 87 9.73 5.16 30.57
CA VAL A 87 9.88 6.15 29.49
C VAL A 87 9.30 5.60 28.18
N PRO A 88 8.39 6.31 27.48
CA PRO A 88 7.86 5.87 26.20
C PRO A 88 8.96 5.74 25.14
N LEU A 89 8.79 4.78 24.22
CA LEU A 89 9.70 4.65 23.08
C LEU A 89 9.48 5.81 22.10
N ASN A 90 10.55 6.47 21.67
CA ASN A 90 10.45 7.47 20.59
C ASN A 90 10.65 6.76 19.24
N ILE A 91 9.64 6.86 18.36
CA ILE A 91 9.68 6.31 17.01
C ILE A 91 9.43 7.45 16.02
N GLU A 92 10.42 7.73 15.18
CA GLU A 92 10.36 8.81 14.20
C GLU A 92 10.69 8.27 12.80
N PHE A 93 9.79 8.53 11.85
CA PHE A 93 9.96 8.18 10.44
C PHE A 93 10.66 9.32 9.69
N ASN A 94 11.94 9.57 10.00
CA ASN A 94 12.76 10.65 9.43
C ASN A 94 13.84 10.18 8.43
N SER A 95 13.75 8.93 7.98
CA SER A 95 14.63 8.33 6.95
C SER A 95 13.79 7.42 6.05
N PRO A 96 14.31 6.96 4.89
CA PRO A 96 13.53 6.17 3.94
C PRO A 96 12.80 4.98 4.59
N PHE A 97 11.50 4.84 4.32
CA PHE A 97 10.65 3.82 4.92
C PHE A 97 9.71 3.17 3.91
N LEU A 98 9.16 2.01 4.29
CA LEU A 98 8.15 1.30 3.52
C LEU A 98 6.77 1.55 4.11
N VAL A 99 5.77 1.69 3.23
CA VAL A 99 4.36 1.72 3.58
C VAL A 99 3.66 0.54 2.91
N MET A 100 2.80 -0.15 3.67
CA MET A 100 1.96 -1.24 3.18
C MET A 100 0.56 -1.09 3.76
N ILE A 101 -0.45 -1.15 2.89
CA ILE A 101 -1.86 -1.17 3.28
C ILE A 101 -2.40 -2.54 2.90
N PHE A 102 -2.98 -3.24 3.86
CA PHE A 102 -3.52 -4.59 3.69
C PHE A 102 -4.95 -4.67 4.19
N ASP A 103 -5.77 -5.41 3.46
CA ASP A 103 -7.07 -5.86 3.94
C ASP A 103 -6.89 -7.11 4.80
N ARG A 104 -7.27 -7.02 6.08
CA ARG A 104 -7.16 -8.12 7.05
C ARG A 104 -8.18 -9.23 6.83
N THR A 105 -9.27 -8.93 6.14
CA THR A 105 -10.34 -9.91 5.88
C THR A 105 -9.93 -10.86 4.77
N THR A 106 -9.34 -10.30 3.71
CA THR A 106 -8.92 -11.05 2.51
C THR A 106 -7.43 -11.39 2.50
N ASN A 107 -6.66 -10.91 3.49
CA ASN A 107 -5.20 -10.98 3.52
C ASN A 107 -4.52 -10.43 2.25
N SER A 108 -5.14 -9.44 1.61
CA SER A 108 -4.66 -8.86 0.35
C SER A 108 -3.87 -7.58 0.58
N THR A 109 -2.75 -7.43 -0.13
CA THR A 109 -1.99 -6.17 -0.19
C THR A 109 -2.69 -5.20 -1.14
N LEU A 110 -3.21 -4.10 -0.61
CA LEU A 110 -3.87 -3.04 -1.37
C LEU A 110 -2.87 -2.04 -1.93
N PHE A 111 -1.87 -1.66 -1.13
CA PHE A 111 -0.80 -0.75 -1.53
C PHE A 111 0.53 -1.21 -0.94
N ILE A 112 1.59 -1.01 -1.71
CA ILE A 112 2.98 -1.10 -1.26
C ILE A 112 3.76 0.06 -1.87
N GLY A 113 4.57 0.73 -1.05
CA GLY A 113 5.34 1.88 -1.49
C GLY A 113 6.60 2.07 -0.66
N LYS A 114 7.59 2.71 -1.27
CA LYS A 114 8.79 3.19 -0.58
C LYS A 114 8.79 4.71 -0.59
N ILE A 115 8.87 5.30 0.59
CA ILE A 115 9.01 6.74 0.77
C ILE A 115 10.50 7.02 0.97
N ASN A 116 11.16 7.62 -0.01
CA ASN A 116 12.55 8.08 0.15
C ASN A 116 12.60 9.47 0.78
N ASN A 117 11.70 10.36 0.35
CA ASN A 117 11.56 11.72 0.83
C ASN A 117 10.06 12.08 0.87
N PRO A 118 9.45 12.31 2.05
CA PRO A 118 8.03 12.61 2.17
C PRO A 118 7.64 14.01 1.67
N ALA A 119 8.63 14.90 1.45
CA ALA A 119 8.41 16.22 0.88
C ALA A 119 8.39 16.21 -0.66
N GLU A 120 8.77 15.10 -1.29
CA GLU A 120 8.67 14.93 -2.74
C GLU A 120 7.30 14.32 -3.12
N PRO A 121 6.57 14.92 -4.08
CA PRO A 121 5.26 14.45 -4.53
C PRO A 121 5.29 13.21 -5.45
#